data_AF-A0A7K2CUJ1-F1
#
_entry.id   AF-A0A7K2CUJ1-F1
#
_cell.length_a   1.000
_cell.length_b   1.000
_cell.length_c   1.000
_cell.angle_alpha   90.00
_cell.angle_beta   90.00
_cell.angle_gamma   90.00
#
_symmetry.space_group_name_H-M   'P 1'
#
loop_
_entity.id
_entity.type
_entity.pdbx_description
1 polymer ?
#
loop_
_entity_poly.entity_id
_entity_poly.type
_entity_poly.pdbx_seq_one_letter_code
_entity_poly.pdbx_strand_id
1 'polypeptide(L)'
;MAVAEGMPAAGLVLLSYPLHPPKKPENLRIEHFPNINVPCLFISGDRDPFGTTEEFATHLPAIKGPVTTVWLEGEGHDPKKADAEIVAAIAGWLETL
;
A
#
# COMPACT_ATOMS: atom_id res chain seq x y z
N MET A 1 3.37 -8.84 13.63
CA MET A 1 3.31 -7.72 12.65
C MET A 1 4.45 -6.74 12.96
N ALA A 2 5.23 -6.27 11.98
CA ALA A 2 6.45 -5.49 12.23
C ALA A 2 6.21 -4.13 12.93
N VAL A 3 6.02 -3.04 12.17
CA VAL A 3 5.90 -1.67 12.71
C VAL A 3 4.68 -1.53 13.63
N ALA A 4 3.57 -2.20 13.32
CA ALA A 4 2.36 -2.17 14.14
C ALA A 4 2.54 -2.78 15.56
N GLU A 5 3.58 -3.60 15.78
CA GLU A 5 3.94 -4.13 17.12
C GLU A 5 5.21 -3.46 17.68
N GLY A 6 5.60 -2.30 17.13
CA GLY A 6 6.66 -1.47 17.70
C GLY A 6 8.05 -1.69 17.12
N MET A 7 8.21 -2.45 16.03
CA MET A 7 9.49 -2.50 15.30
C MET A 7 9.82 -1.10 14.73
N PRO A 8 10.99 -0.52 15.05
CA PRO A 8 11.37 0.78 14.51
C PRO A 8 11.57 0.73 12.99
N ALA A 9 11.02 1.73 12.28
CA ALA A 9 11.25 1.96 10.86
C ALA A 9 11.07 3.44 10.54
N ALA A 10 11.75 3.94 9.50
CA ALA A 10 11.55 5.30 8.99
C ALA A 10 10.24 5.42 8.19
N GLY A 11 9.78 4.32 7.57
CA GLY A 11 8.55 4.26 6.79
C GLY A 11 8.29 2.86 6.25
N LEU A 12 7.14 2.68 5.59
CA LEU A 12 6.73 1.42 4.97
C LEU A 12 6.49 1.63 3.47
N VAL A 13 7.06 0.76 2.64
CA VAL A 13 6.72 0.66 1.21
C VAL A 13 5.95 -0.65 1.02
N LEU A 14 4.73 -0.55 0.50
CA LEU A 14 3.83 -1.67 0.26
C LEU A 14 3.53 -1.76 -1.23
N LEU A 15 4.07 -2.82 -1.86
CA LEU A 15 3.86 -3.14 -3.27
C LEU A 15 2.73 -4.16 -3.40
N SER A 16 1.73 -3.85 -4.22
CA SER A 16 0.54 -4.67 -4.47
C SER A 16 -0.05 -5.23 -3.16
N TYR A 17 -0.33 -4.34 -2.20
CA TYR A 17 -0.82 -4.78 -0.90
C TYR A 17 -2.16 -5.50 -1.05
N PRO A 18 -2.28 -6.80 -0.68
CA PRO A 18 -3.53 -7.50 -0.79
C PRO A 18 -4.47 -7.06 0.34
N LEU A 19 -5.31 -6.07 0.07
CA LEU A 19 -6.28 -5.54 1.04
C LEU A 19 -7.22 -6.65 1.54
N HIS A 20 -7.55 -7.59 0.67
CA HIS A 20 -8.24 -8.84 1.01
C HIS A 20 -7.73 -10.02 0.16
N PRO A 21 -7.94 -11.28 0.58
CA PRO A 21 -7.63 -12.45 -0.24
C PRO A 21 -8.48 -12.51 -1.53
N PRO A 22 -8.04 -13.27 -2.55
CA PRO A 22 -8.83 -13.51 -3.75
C PRO A 22 -10.23 -14.05 -3.42
N LYS A 23 -11.26 -13.47 -4.05
CA LYS A 23 -12.67 -13.87 -3.90
C LYS A 23 -13.24 -13.78 -2.46
N LYS A 24 -12.57 -13.02 -1.59
CA LYS A 24 -12.96 -12.84 -0.18
C LYS A 24 -12.89 -11.37 0.24
N PRO A 25 -13.59 -10.44 -0.44
CA PRO A 25 -13.53 -9.00 -0.16
C PRO A 25 -13.92 -8.63 1.28
N GLU A 26 -14.70 -9.48 1.95
CA GLU A 26 -15.08 -9.31 3.35
C GLU A 26 -13.92 -9.55 4.35
N ASN A 27 -12.85 -10.25 3.94
CA ASN A 27 -11.75 -10.62 4.80
C ASN A 27 -10.59 -9.61 4.69
N LEU A 28 -10.83 -8.39 5.16
CA LEU A 28 -9.88 -7.30 5.09
C LEU A 28 -8.65 -7.51 5.99
N ARG A 29 -7.47 -7.17 5.47
CA ARG A 29 -6.19 -7.22 6.19
C ARG A 29 -5.83 -5.85 6.73
N ILE A 30 -6.70 -5.24 7.53
CA ILE A 30 -6.54 -3.83 7.96
C ILE A 30 -6.53 -3.64 9.47
N GLU A 31 -6.69 -4.71 10.25
CA GLU A 31 -6.80 -4.64 11.73
C GLU A 31 -5.63 -3.92 12.40
N HIS A 32 -4.46 -3.93 11.77
CA HIS A 32 -3.22 -3.33 12.26
C HIS A 32 -3.01 -1.88 11.81
N PHE A 33 -3.79 -1.36 10.85
CA PHE A 33 -3.64 0.00 10.32
C PHE A 33 -3.67 1.09 11.42
N PRO A 34 -4.57 1.04 12.42
CA PRO A 34 -4.62 2.03 13.50
C PRO A 34 -3.36 2.12 14.38
N ASN A 35 -2.47 1.12 14.28
CA ASN A 35 -1.22 1.05 15.03
C ASN A 35 0.00 1.45 14.19
N ILE A 36 -0.19 1.81 12.92
CA ILE A 36 0.86 2.34 12.05
C ILE A 36 0.89 3.86 12.17
N ASN A 37 2.01 4.40 12.67
CA ASN A 37 2.22 5.84 12.87
C ASN A 37 3.34 6.42 12.00
N VAL A 38 4.02 5.59 11.20
CA VAL A 38 5.11 6.01 10.29
C VAL A 38 4.56 6.30 8.89
N PRO A 39 5.28 7.10 8.07
CA PRO A 39 4.92 7.30 6.67
C PRO A 39 4.78 5.98 5.90
N CYS A 40 3.75 5.88 5.06
CA CYS A 40 3.47 4.71 4.23
C CYS A 40 3.33 5.10 2.76
N LEU A 41 3.98 4.35 1.88
CA LEU A 41 3.79 4.39 0.44
C LEU A 41 3.12 3.10 -0.03
N PHE A 42 1.95 3.21 -0.63
CA PHE A 42 1.27 2.11 -1.31
C PHE A 42 1.43 2.28 -2.82
N ILE A 43 1.93 1.25 -3.49
CA ILE A 43 2.06 1.20 -4.95
C ILE A 43 1.32 -0.04 -5.42
N SER A 44 0.31 0.12 -6.29
CA SER A 44 -0.48 -1.01 -6.77
C SER A 44 -1.01 -0.77 -8.18
N GLY A 45 -1.28 -1.85 -8.91
CA GLY A 45 -2.03 -1.77 -10.16
C GLY A 45 -3.46 -1.28 -9.93
N ASP A 46 -4.00 -0.48 -10.85
CA ASP A 46 -5.39 -0.01 -10.80
C ASP A 46 -6.43 -1.11 -11.10
N ARG A 47 -5.99 -2.26 -11.60
CA ARG A 47 -6.81 -3.46 -11.84
C ARG A 47 -6.48 -4.62 -10.91
N ASP A 48 -5.81 -4.36 -9.77
CA ASP A 48 -5.52 -5.39 -8.78
C ASP A 48 -6.84 -5.97 -8.20
N PRO A 49 -7.13 -7.27 -8.38
CA PRO A 49 -8.34 -7.88 -7.84
C PRO A 49 -8.34 -8.07 -6.32
N PHE A 50 -7.26 -7.70 -5.61
CA PHE A 50 -7.11 -7.85 -4.16
C PHE A 50 -7.30 -6.53 -3.39
N GLY A 51 -7.62 -5.45 -4.10
CA GLY A 51 -8.07 -4.17 -3.54
C GLY A 51 -8.17 -3.11 -4.63
N THR A 52 -9.38 -2.57 -4.86
CA THR A 52 -9.57 -1.47 -5.81
C THR A 52 -9.16 -0.12 -5.23
N THR A 53 -8.97 0.87 -6.10
CA THR A 53 -8.69 2.25 -5.73
C THR A 53 -9.69 2.81 -4.70
N GLU A 54 -10.96 2.45 -4.83
CA GLU A 54 -12.04 2.86 -3.92
C GLU A 54 -11.95 2.16 -2.56
N GLU A 55 -11.63 0.86 -2.54
CA GLU A 55 -11.46 0.11 -1.30
C GLU A 55 -10.26 0.66 -0.50
N PHE A 56 -9.15 0.95 -1.18
CA PHE A 56 -8.02 1.62 -0.54
C PHE A 56 -8.39 3.01 -0.03
N ALA A 57 -9.08 3.83 -0.81
CA ALA A 57 -9.55 5.15 -0.35
C ALA A 57 -10.45 5.05 0.89
N THR A 58 -11.22 3.96 1.01
CA THR A 58 -12.08 3.71 2.17
C THR A 58 -11.29 3.32 3.42
N HIS A 59 -10.23 2.51 3.28
CA HIS A 59 -9.57 1.86 4.41
C HIS A 59 -8.23 2.49 4.84
N LEU A 60 -7.48 3.11 3.93
CA LEU A 60 -6.22 3.78 4.25
C LEU A 60 -6.32 4.91 5.30
N PRO A 61 -7.44 5.67 5.42
CA PRO A 61 -7.59 6.66 6.48
C PRO A 61 -7.49 6.11 7.91
N ALA A 62 -7.55 4.79 8.11
CA ALA A 62 -7.31 4.17 9.42
C ALA A 62 -5.84 4.19 9.85
N ILE A 63 -4.90 4.41 8.92
CA ILE A 63 -3.47 4.58 9.22
C ILE A 63 -3.26 5.97 9.80
N LYS A 64 -2.57 6.07 10.94
CA LYS A 64 -2.32 7.35 11.62
C LYS A 64 -1.14 8.13 11.05
N GLY A 65 -0.18 7.43 10.45
CA GLY A 65 0.94 8.05 9.74
C GLY A 65 0.52 8.66 8.39
N PRO A 66 1.36 9.50 7.77
CA PRO A 66 1.12 9.99 6.42
C PRO A 66 1.03 8.83 5.42
N VAL A 67 0.05 8.89 4.51
CA VAL A 67 -0.14 7.86 3.47
C VAL A 67 -0.03 8.50 2.08
N THR A 68 0.81 7.91 1.25
CA THR A 68 0.94 8.20 -0.19
C THR A 68 0.50 6.99 -0.99
N THR A 69 -0.25 7.21 -2.08
CA THR A 69 -0.68 6.16 -3.01
C THR A 69 -0.16 6.45 -4.40
N VAL A 70 0.27 5.40 -5.11
CA VAL A 70 0.63 5.43 -6.53
C VAL A 70 -0.10 4.28 -7.22
N TRP A 71 -0.83 4.60 -8.27
CA TRP A 71 -1.60 3.64 -9.05
C TRP A 71 -0.94 3.43 -10.41
N LEU A 72 -0.59 2.19 -10.71
CA LEU A 72 0.03 1.79 -11.97
C LEU A 72 -1.08 1.49 -12.98
N GLU A 73 -1.24 2.36 -13.98
CA GLU A 73 -2.33 2.28 -14.94
C GLU A 73 -2.27 0.98 -15.76
N GLY A 74 -3.36 0.22 -15.76
CA GLY A 74 -3.51 -1.00 -16.55
C GLY A 74 -2.85 -2.25 -15.95
N GLU A 75 -2.14 -2.13 -14.83
CA GLU A 75 -1.47 -3.25 -14.16
C GLU A 75 -2.38 -3.95 -13.14
N GLY A 76 -2.08 -5.22 -12.86
CA GLY A 76 -2.77 -6.03 -11.85
C GLY A 76 -1.94 -6.22 -10.58
N HIS A 77 -2.20 -7.29 -9.84
CA HIS A 77 -1.48 -7.61 -8.60
C HIS A 77 0.02 -7.86 -8.77
N ASP A 78 0.43 -8.32 -9.95
CA ASP A 78 1.83 -8.56 -10.31
C ASP A 78 2.16 -7.63 -11.50
N PRO A 79 2.56 -6.37 -11.24
CA PRO A 79 2.90 -5.43 -12.30
C PRO A 79 4.12 -5.92 -13.08
N LYS A 80 3.99 -6.11 -14.39
CA LYS A 80 5.06 -6.71 -15.22
C LYS A 80 5.83 -5.73 -16.07
N LYS A 81 5.31 -4.51 -16.22
CA LYS A 81 5.86 -3.49 -17.13
C LYS A 81 6.11 -2.15 -16.44
N ALA A 82 6.07 -2.15 -15.11
CA ALA A 82 6.07 -0.93 -14.30
C ALA A 82 7.33 -0.77 -13.43
N ASP A 83 8.36 -1.61 -13.58
CA ASP A 83 9.56 -1.58 -12.73
C ASP A 83 10.19 -0.18 -12.62
N ALA A 84 10.35 0.51 -13.75
CA ALA A 84 10.94 1.85 -13.78
C ALA A 84 10.08 2.88 -13.04
N GLU A 85 8.76 2.79 -13.17
CA GLU A 85 7.81 3.66 -12.49
C GLU A 85 7.78 3.38 -10.99
N ILE A 86 7.78 2.10 -10.59
CA ILE A 86 7.88 1.66 -9.20
C ILE A 86 9.15 2.19 -8.56
N VAL A 87 10.32 2.02 -9.21
CA VAL A 87 11.60 2.50 -8.71
C VAL A 87 11.60 4.02 -8.56
N ALA A 88 11.08 4.74 -9.56
CA ALA A 88 10.99 6.20 -9.51
C ALA A 88 10.08 6.68 -8.37
N ALA A 89 8.93 6.03 -8.16
CA ALA A 89 8.00 6.34 -7.08
C ALA A 89 8.64 6.14 -5.70
N ILE A 90 9.35 5.02 -5.52
CA ILE A 90 10.05 4.72 -4.26
C ILE A 90 11.17 5.75 -4.04
N ALA A 91 12.02 6.00 -5.04
CA ALA A 91 13.13 6.93 -4.93
C ALA A 91 12.66 8.35 -4.59
N GLY A 92 11.64 8.86 -5.30
CA GLY A 92 11.08 10.18 -5.03
C GLY A 92 10.41 10.27 -3.66
N TRP A 93 9.74 9.20 -3.21
CA TRP A 93 9.13 9.19 -1.89
C TRP A 93 10.18 9.16 -0.75
N LEU A 94 11.28 8.45 -0.93
CA LEU A 94 12.38 8.42 0.04
C LEU A 94 13.01 9.80 0.27
N GLU A 95 12.97 10.70 -0.70
CA GLU A 95 13.43 12.09 -0.56
C GLU A 95 12.50 12.94 0.34
N THR A 96 11.32 12.43 0.68
CA THR A 96 10.31 13.13 1.52
C THR A 96 10.28 12.66 2.98
N LEU A 97 11.05 11.63 3.32
CA LEU A 97 11.17 11.09 4.69
C LEU A 97 12.12 11.93 5.56
#